data_AF-A0A7Y3AU05-F1
#
_entry.id   AF-A0A7Y3AU05-F1
#
_cell.length_a   1.000
_cell.length_b   1.000
_cell.length_c   1.000
_cell.angle_alpha   90.00
_cell.angle_beta   90.00
_cell.angle_gamma   90.00
#
_symmetry.space_group_name_H-M   'P 1'
#
loop_
_entity.id
_entity.type
_entity.pdbx_description
1 polymer ?
#
loop_
_entity_poly.entity_id
_entity_poly.type
_entity_poly.pdbx_seq_one_letter_code
_entity_poly.pdbx_strand_id
1 'polypeptide(L)' 'SVTVISQKFHNERAIYLAEKKGLKAIGFNAKGISGKQGIKVQFREYFARVKVFIDLLLNTQPRFYGDKIEIK' A
#
# COMPACT_ATOMS: atom_id res chain seq x y z
N SER A 1 -10.93 -6.01 27.20
CA SER A 1 -11.17 -6.55 25.86
C SER A 1 -10.66 -5.57 24.83
N VAL A 2 -10.18 -6.03 23.67
CA VAL A 2 -9.61 -5.20 22.60
C VAL A 2 -10.40 -5.40 21.31
N THR A 3 -10.61 -4.34 20.54
CA THR A 3 -11.23 -4.42 19.22
C THR A 3 -10.22 -4.05 18.15
N VAL A 4 -10.05 -4.90 17.13
CA VAL A 4 -9.09 -4.71 16.03
C VAL A 4 -9.86 -4.56 14.73
N ILE A 5 -9.58 -3.49 13.97
CA ILE A 5 -10.22 -3.20 12.69
C ILE A 5 -9.14 -3.14 11.61
N SER A 6 -9.05 -4.17 10.77
CA SER A 6 -8.01 -4.30 9.73
C SER A 6 -8.45 -5.23 8.60
N GLN A 7 -7.60 -5.48 7.60
CA GLN A 7 -7.88 -6.49 6.56
C GLN A 7 -8.05 -7.88 7.19
N LYS A 8 -8.83 -8.75 6.52
CA LYS A 8 -9.17 -10.10 7.02
C LYS A 8 -7.98 -10.88 7.58
N PHE A 9 -6.88 -10.95 6.83
CA PHE A 9 -5.68 -11.70 7.23
C PHE A 9 -4.94 -11.08 8.44
N HIS A 10 -5.00 -9.76 8.61
CA HIS A 10 -4.43 -9.08 9.78
C HIS A 10 -5.28 -9.30 11.03
N ASN A 11 -6.60 -9.27 10.90
CA ASN A 11 -7.51 -9.55 12.01
C ASN A 11 -7.36 -10.99 12.50
N GLU A 12 -7.29 -11.97 11.61
CA GLU A 12 -7.07 -13.38 11.96
C GLU A 12 -5.78 -13.54 12.78
N ARG A 13 -4.68 -12.94 12.33
CA ARG A 13 -3.41 -12.95 13.07
C ARG A 13 -3.51 -12.27 14.44
N ALA A 14 -4.20 -11.12 14.53
CA ALA A 14 -4.33 -10.37 15.76
C ALA A 14 -5.19 -11.10 16.81
N ILE A 15 -6.28 -11.73 16.38
CA ILE A 15 -7.14 -12.56 17.25
C ILE A 15 -6.34 -13.74 17.79
N TYR A 16 -5.64 -14.48 16.92
CA TYR A 16 -4.82 -15.62 17.34
C TYR A 16 -3.78 -15.24 18.40
N LEU A 17 -3.08 -14.11 18.20
CA LEU A 17 -2.07 -13.64 19.15
C LEU A 17 -2.69 -13.20 20.47
N ALA A 18 -3.88 -12.59 20.44
CA ALA A 18 -4.62 -12.21 21.63
C ALA A 18 -5.06 -13.44 22.44
N GLU A 19 -5.61 -14.47 21.78
CA GLU A 19 -5.98 -15.73 22.42
C GLU A 19 -4.79 -16.39 23.11
N LYS A 20 -3.63 -16.48 22.43
CA LYS A 20 -2.40 -17.04 23.01
C LYS A 20 -1.85 -16.25 24.19
N LYS A 21 -2.19 -14.96 24.29
CA LYS A 21 -1.79 -14.08 25.40
C LYS A 21 -2.87 -13.95 26.47
N GLY A 22 -3.96 -14.72 26.41
CA GLY A 22 -5.07 -14.63 27.36
C GLY A 22 -5.88 -13.33 27.25
N LEU A 23 -5.79 -12.63 26.12
CA LEU A 23 -6.50 -11.37 25.87
C LEU A 23 -7.78 -11.65 25.10
N LYS A 24 -8.90 -11.10 25.58
CA LYS A 24 -10.17 -11.12 24.85
C LYS A 24 -10.15 -10.09 23.73
N ALA A 25 -10.09 -10.54 22.48
CA ALA A 25 -10.11 -9.69 21.28
C ALA A 25 -11.33 -9.94 20.38
N ILE A 26 -11.80 -8.89 19.71
CA ILE A 26 -12.85 -8.93 18.68
C ILE A 26 -12.28 -8.29 17.41
N GLY A 27 -12.39 -8.96 16.26
CA GLY A 27 -11.91 -8.44 14.97
C GLY A 27 -13.04 -8.03 14.04
N PHE A 28 -12.95 -6.85 13.45
CA PHE A 28 -13.84 -6.38 12.38
C PHE A 28 -13.06 -6.20 11.09
N ASN A 29 -13.44 -6.93 10.05
CA ASN A 29 -12.80 -6.78 8.76
C ASN A 29 -13.09 -5.37 8.23
N ALA A 30 -12.04 -4.55 8.15
CA ALA A 30 -12.07 -3.34 7.38
C ALA A 30 -12.46 -3.74 5.97
N LYS A 31 -13.53 -3.14 5.45
CA LYS A 31 -13.74 -3.14 3.99
C LYS A 31 -12.45 -2.58 3.42
N GLY A 32 -11.71 -3.43 2.71
CA GLY A 32 -10.54 -2.96 1.97
C GLY A 32 -10.96 -1.83 1.05
N ILE A 33 -9.99 -1.19 0.42
CA ILE A 33 -10.26 -0.39 -0.77
C ILE A 33 -10.65 -1.37 -1.91
N SER A 34 -11.73 -2.13 -1.75
CA SER A 34 -12.39 -2.88 -2.81
C SER A 34 -13.33 -1.89 -3.50
N GLY A 35 -12.74 -1.01 -4.30
CA GLY A 35 -13.46 0.04 -4.98
C GLY A 35 -12.65 0.58 -6.15
N LYS A 36 -13.33 1.14 -7.15
CA LYS A 36 -12.78 1.68 -8.41
C LYS A 36 -11.50 2.50 -8.26
N GLN A 37 -11.23 3.10 -7.09
CA GLN A 37 -10.00 3.84 -6.80
C GLN A 37 -8.74 2.95 -6.67
N GLY A 38 -8.83 1.76 -6.06
CA GLY A 38 -7.68 0.85 -5.94
C GLY A 38 -7.24 0.28 -7.29
N ILE A 39 -8.20 -0.04 -8.17
CA ILE A 39 -7.94 -0.46 -9.54
C ILE A 39 -7.32 0.68 -10.35
N LYS A 40 -7.82 1.92 -10.23
CA LYS A 40 -7.21 3.10 -10.88
C LYS A 40 -5.76 3.34 -10.45
N VAL A 41 -5.46 3.18 -9.16
CA VAL A 41 -4.10 3.30 -8.62
C VAL A 41 -3.19 2.21 -9.21
N GLN A 42 -3.64 0.95 -9.19
CA GLN A 42 -2.89 -0.18 -9.75
C GLN A 42 -2.64 -0.03 -11.26
N PHE A 43 -3.65 0.39 -12.03
CA PHE A 43 -3.50 0.66 -13.46
C PHE A 43 -2.50 1.78 -13.73
N ARG A 44 -2.59 2.89 -12.98
CA ARG A 44 -1.65 4.00 -13.09
C ARG A 44 -0.21 3.53 -12.83
N GLU A 45 0.01 2.76 -11.77
CA GLU A 45 1.33 2.26 -11.42
C GLU A 45 1.89 1.25 -12.44
N TYR A 46 1.02 0.44 -13.03
CA TYR A 46 1.41 -0.44 -14.12
C TYR A 46 1.88 0.34 -15.35
N PHE A 47 1.09 1.33 -15.81
CA PHE A 47 1.48 2.17 -16.94
C PHE A 47 2.69 3.05 -16.67
N ALA A 48 2.86 3.55 -15.43
CA ALA A 48 4.04 4.33 -15.06
C ALA A 48 5.33 3.50 -15.18
N ARG A 49 5.31 2.21 -14.79
CA ARG A 49 6.46 1.31 -14.95
C ARG A 49 6.81 1.07 -16.41
N VAL A 50 5.80 0.90 -17.27
CA VAL A 50 6.02 0.76 -18.73
C VAL A 50 6.55 2.07 -19.33
N LYS A 51 6.01 3.22 -18.90
CA LYS A 51 6.43 4.54 -19.38
C LYS A 51 7.90 4.82 -19.11
N VAL A 52 8.47 4.39 -17.99
CA VAL A 52 9.90 4.57 -17.68
C VAL A 52 10.82 3.94 -18.74
N PHE A 53 10.45 2.78 -19.29
CA PHE A 53 11.25 2.13 -20.34
C PHE A 53 11.16 2.89 -21.68
N ILE A 54 9.99 3.44 -21.99
CA ILE A 54 9.81 4.30 -23.17
C ILE A 54 10.59 5.60 -22.99
N ASP A 55 10.50 6.22 -21.82
CA ASP A 55 11.22 7.45 -21.49
C ASP A 55 12.74 7.23 -21.62
N LEU A 56 13.26 6.06 -21.18
CA LEU A 56 14.67 5.67 -21.29
C LEU A 56 15.11 5.44 -22.75
N LEU A 57 14.30 4.74 -23.55
CA LEU A 57 14.57 4.54 -24.98
C LEU A 57 14.60 5.85 -25.76
N LEU A 58 13.75 6.80 -25.39
CA LEU A 58 13.66 8.12 -26.02
C LEU A 58 14.61 9.17 -25.41
N ASN A 59 15.47 8.78 -24.46
CA ASN A 59 16.38 9.68 -23.71
C ASN A 59 15.64 10.93 -23.17
N THR A 60 14.41 10.73 -22.72
CA THR A 60 13.53 11.81 -22.29
C THR A 60 14.08 12.39 -20.99
N GLN A 61 14.61 13.60 -21.03
CA GLN A 61 15.16 14.23 -19.83
C GLN A 61 14.03 14.59 -18.86
N PRO A 62 14.22 14.39 -17.54
CA PRO A 62 13.23 14.76 -16.54
C PRO A 62 12.98 16.27 -16.63
N ARG A 63 11.71 16.64 -16.86
CA ARG A 63 11.29 18.03 -17.07
C ARG A 63 11.49 18.91 -15.82
N PHE A 64 11.56 18.29 -14.65
CA PHE A 64 11.85 18.93 -13.37
C PHE A 64 12.94 18.11 -12.67
N TYR A 65 14.16 18.65 -12.61
CA TYR A 65 15.26 18.01 -11.89
C TYR A 65 15.12 18.12 -10.35
N GLY A 66 14.07 18.80 -9.86
CA GLY A 66 13.95 19.18 -8.46
C GLY A 66 15.08 20.13 -8.04
N ASP A 67 14.99 20.68 -6.84
CA ASP A 67 16.13 21.39 -6.26
C ASP A 67 17.19 20.36 -5.85
N LYS A 68 18.47 20.68 -6.11
CA LYS A 68 19.58 19.83 -5.68
C LYS A 68 19.58 19.72 -4.16
N ILE A 69 19.42 18.51 -3.64
CA ILE A 69 19.56 18.23 -2.21
C ILE A 69 21.04 17.98 -1.94
N GLU A 70 21.70 18.88 -1.20
CA GLU A 70 23.04 18.63 -0.66
C GLU A 70 22.95 17.56 0.45
N ILE A 71 23.56 16.41 0.21
CA ILE A 71 23.76 15.39 1.25
C ILE A 71 25.07 15.74 1.96
N LYS A 72 24.99 16.14 3.24
CA LYS A 72 26.14 16.32 4.14
C LYS A 72 26.50 15.01 4.84
#